data_AF-F2LFN2-F1
#
_entry.id   AF-F2LFN2-F1
#
_cell.length_a   1.000
_cell.length_b   1.000
_cell.length_c   1.000
_cell.angle_alpha   90.00
_cell.angle_beta   90.00
_cell.angle_gamma   90.00
#
_symmetry.space_group_name_H-M   'P 1'
#
loop_
_entity.id
_entity.type
_entity.pdbx_description
1 polymer ?
#
loop_
_entity_poly.entity_id
_entity_poly.type
_entity_poly.pdbx_seq_one_letter_code
_entity_poly.pdbx_strand_id
1 'polypeptide(L)'
;MDKVTVKLAYPIKLNGVECDKFTMRRPKVRDMRGAQKLAPKDEEQQELILFASLAEVSPDDIEEMDMADYARVQDAYYSFRSVRQDGRQDAEGAGEAPRA
;
A
#
# COMPACT_ATOMS: atom_id res chain seq x y z
N MET A 1 8.63 -14.47 0.95
CA MET A 1 8.42 -13.19 0.26
C MET A 1 7.96 -12.19 1.30
N ASP A 2 8.82 -11.24 1.64
CA ASP A 2 8.53 -10.13 2.56
C ASP A 2 7.41 -9.25 1.96
N LYS A 3 6.23 -9.31 2.59
CA LYS A 3 5.04 -8.50 2.29
C LYS A 3 4.58 -7.84 3.59
N VAL A 4 4.06 -6.62 3.50
CA VAL A 4 3.43 -5.91 4.63
C VAL A 4 1.95 -5.74 4.34
N THR A 5 1.11 -5.92 5.35
CA THR A 5 -0.33 -5.69 5.21
C THR A 5 -0.63 -4.28 5.71
N VAL A 6 -1.19 -3.45 4.84
CA VAL A 6 -1.68 -2.12 5.19
C VAL A 6 -3.17 -2.23 5.43
N LYS A 7 -3.61 -1.80 6.62
CA LYS A 7 -5.03 -1.68 6.95
C LYS A 7 -5.48 -0.25 6.72
N LEU A 8 -6.52 -0.11 5.92
CA LEU A 8 -7.19 1.15 5.65
C LEU A 8 -8.13 1.48 6.80
N ALA A 9 -8.19 2.75 7.17
CA ALA A 9 -9.19 3.28 8.09
C ALA A 9 -10.55 3.38 7.39
N TYR A 10 -10.55 3.69 6.08
CA TYR A 10 -11.75 3.77 5.27
C TYR A 10 -11.67 2.76 4.12
N PRO A 11 -12.65 1.86 3.97
CA PRO A 11 -12.66 0.91 2.87
C PRO A 11 -12.82 1.64 1.55
N ILE A 12 -11.97 1.30 0.59
CA ILE A 12 -12.01 1.83 -0.78
C ILE A 12 -12.17 0.68 -1.77
N LYS A 13 -12.48 1.01 -3.03
CA LYS A 13 -12.48 0.03 -4.10
C LYS A 13 -11.06 -0.11 -4.63
N LEU A 14 -10.47 -1.29 -4.48
CA LEU A 14 -9.21 -1.66 -5.10
C LEU A 14 -9.51 -2.64 -6.24
N ASN A 15 -9.20 -2.28 -7.49
CA ASN A 15 -9.56 -3.07 -8.66
C ASN A 15 -11.08 -3.42 -8.73
N GLY A 16 -11.94 -2.53 -8.24
CA GLY A 16 -13.39 -2.72 -8.19
C GLY A 16 -13.92 -3.59 -7.04
N VAL A 17 -13.06 -4.06 -6.13
CA VAL A 17 -13.44 -4.81 -4.93
C VAL A 17 -13.28 -3.92 -3.70
N GLU A 18 -14.31 -3.82 -2.87
CA GLU A 18 -14.25 -3.09 -1.61
C GLU A 18 -13.32 -3.81 -0.63
N CYS A 19 -12.22 -3.14 -0.26
CA CYS A 19 -11.18 -3.68 0.58
C CYS A 19 -10.86 -2.69 1.71
N ASP A 20 -10.86 -3.19 2.95
CA ASP A 20 -10.37 -2.48 4.14
C ASP A 20 -8.87 -2.72 4.40
N LYS A 21 -8.24 -3.63 3.65
CA LYS A 21 -6.83 -3.98 3.80
C LYS A 21 -6.27 -4.52 2.49
N PHE A 22 -4.98 -4.28 2.28
CA PHE A 22 -4.26 -4.82 1.13
C PHE A 22 -2.81 -5.12 1.50
N THR A 23 -2.12 -5.90 0.67
CA THR A 23 -0.73 -6.27 0.91
C THR A 23 0.20 -5.57 -0.06
N MET A 24 1.27 -4.97 0.44
CA MET A 24 2.35 -4.43 -0.38
C MET A 24 3.54 -5.38 -0.38
N ARG A 25 4.12 -5.60 -1.56
CA ARG A 25 5.39 -6.31 -1.71
C ARG A 25 6.58 -5.36 -1.53
N ARG A 26 7.74 -5.93 -1.19
CA ARG A 26 8.99 -5.15 -1.11
C ARG A 26 9.28 -4.43 -2.44
N PRO A 27 9.61 -3.11 -2.41
CA PRO A 27 9.99 -2.35 -3.59
C PRO A 27 11.29 -2.86 -4.21
N LYS A 28 11.31 -2.89 -5.55
CA LYS A 28 12.51 -3.18 -6.33
C LYS A 28 12.88 -1.99 -7.20
N VAL A 29 14.15 -1.87 -7.55
CA VAL A 29 14.65 -0.81 -8.45
C VAL A 29 13.90 -0.76 -9.79
N ARG A 30 13.42 -1.93 -10.29
CA ARG A 30 12.60 -1.99 -11.50
C ARG A 30 11.28 -1.22 -11.38
N ASP A 31 10.69 -1.20 -10.18
CA ASP A 31 9.40 -0.56 -9.92
C ASP A 31 9.60 0.97 -9.91
N MET A 32 10.64 1.43 -9.21
CA MET A 32 11.04 2.85 -9.19
C MET A 32 11.41 3.38 -10.58
N ARG A 33 12.11 2.58 -11.40
CA ARG A 33 12.39 2.95 -12.80
C ARG A 33 11.16 2.89 -13.69
N GLY A 34 10.21 1.99 -13.41
CA GLY A 34 8.93 1.91 -14.11
C GLY A 34 8.12 3.18 -13.89
N ALA A 35 7.93 3.57 -12.63
CA ALA A 35 7.27 4.81 -12.24
C ALA A 35 7.90 6.04 -12.91
N GLN A 36 9.22 6.21 -12.81
CA GLN A 36 9.94 7.32 -13.45
C GLN A 36 9.77 7.37 -14.97
N LYS A 37 9.66 6.21 -15.63
CA LYS A 37 9.42 6.17 -17.09
C LYS A 37 8.01 6.57 -17.45
N LEU A 38 7.03 6.22 -16.62
CA LEU A 38 5.62 6.52 -16.86
C LEU A 38 5.30 8.00 -16.56
N ALA A 39 5.92 8.57 -15.54
CA ALA A 39 5.71 9.95 -15.11
C ALA A 39 7.04 10.72 -14.98
N PRO A 40 7.77 11.04 -16.06
CA PRO A 40 9.15 11.53 -15.99
C PRO A 40 9.35 12.93 -15.37
N LYS A 41 8.28 13.70 -15.17
CA LYS A 41 8.33 15.09 -14.65
C LYS A 41 7.33 15.34 -13.52
N ASP A 42 6.74 14.28 -12.99
CA ASP A 42 5.66 14.37 -12.01
C ASP A 42 5.97 13.43 -10.85
N GLU A 43 6.62 13.96 -9.82
CA GLU A 43 7.10 13.16 -8.68
C GLU A 43 5.93 12.57 -7.89
N GLU A 44 4.81 13.29 -7.81
CA GLU A 44 3.57 12.83 -7.19
C GLU A 44 2.99 11.63 -7.96
N GLN A 45 2.85 11.73 -9.29
CA GLN A 45 2.39 10.60 -10.10
C GLN A 45 3.36 9.42 -10.09
N GLN A 46 4.68 9.67 -10.04
CA GLN A 46 5.68 8.61 -9.89
C GLN A 46 5.46 7.83 -8.58
N GLU A 47 5.20 8.53 -7.48
CA GLU A 47 4.97 7.91 -6.19
C GLU A 47 3.70 7.05 -6.20
N LEU A 48 2.61 7.57 -6.75
CA LEU A 48 1.34 6.85 -6.91
C LEU A 48 1.51 5.56 -7.72
N ILE A 49 2.17 5.65 -8.88
CA ILE A 49 2.44 4.50 -9.76
C ILE A 49 3.33 3.47 -9.05
N LEU A 50 4.33 3.94 -8.28
CA LEU A 50 5.18 3.07 -7.50
C LEU A 50 4.35 2.31 -6.48
N PHE A 51 3.56 2.98 -5.64
CA PHE A 51 2.75 2.35 -4.60
C PHE A 51 1.71 1.38 -5.18
N ALA A 52 1.02 1.77 -6.23
CA ALA A 52 0.10 0.92 -6.97
C ALA A 52 0.79 -0.38 -7.45
N SER A 53 2.00 -0.26 -8.00
CA SER A 53 2.80 -1.42 -8.43
C SER A 53 3.27 -2.33 -7.29
N LEU A 54 3.38 -1.80 -6.06
CA LEU A 54 3.73 -2.59 -4.87
C LEU A 54 2.50 -3.28 -4.27
N ALA A 55 1.35 -2.63 -4.36
CA ALA A 55 0.06 -3.10 -3.87
C ALA A 55 -0.68 -4.02 -4.86
N GLU A 56 -0.22 -4.07 -6.12
CA GLU A 56 -0.88 -4.79 -7.23
C GLU A 56 -2.29 -4.23 -7.53
N VAL A 57 -2.43 -2.90 -7.44
CA VAL A 57 -3.66 -2.14 -7.74
C VAL A 57 -3.40 -1.05 -8.78
N SER A 58 -4.44 -0.31 -9.18
CA SER A 58 -4.30 0.80 -10.12
C SER A 58 -3.85 2.09 -9.42
N PRO A 59 -3.11 3.01 -10.08
CA PRO A 59 -2.75 4.30 -9.49
C PRO A 59 -3.98 5.12 -9.10
N ASP A 60 -5.05 5.06 -9.90
CA ASP A 60 -6.35 5.68 -9.64
C ASP A 60 -6.96 5.23 -8.30
N ASP A 61 -6.83 3.93 -7.96
CA ASP A 61 -7.30 3.39 -6.68
C ASP A 61 -6.52 3.97 -5.48
N ILE A 62 -5.25 4.34 -5.68
CA ILE A 62 -4.43 5.00 -4.65
C ILE A 62 -4.79 6.49 -4.54
N GLU A 63 -5.17 7.13 -5.64
CA GLU A 63 -5.62 8.53 -5.66
C GLU A 63 -6.97 8.73 -4.94
N GLU A 64 -7.83 7.71 -4.95
CA GLU A 64 -9.10 7.72 -4.21
C GLU A 64 -8.91 7.51 -2.68
N MET A 65 -7.70 7.22 -2.21
CA MET A 65 -7.42 7.08 -0.78
C MET A 65 -7.50 8.41 -0.04
N ASP A 66 -8.03 8.37 1.19
CA ASP A 66 -7.87 9.50 2.10
C ASP A 66 -6.39 9.67 2.51
N MET A 67 -6.02 10.91 2.84
CA MET A 67 -4.65 11.27 3.25
C MET A 67 -4.15 10.45 4.45
N ALA A 68 -5.02 10.04 5.37
CA ALA A 68 -4.64 9.19 6.50
C ALA A 68 -4.20 7.79 6.05
N ASP A 69 -4.87 7.24 5.04
CA ASP A 69 -4.55 5.93 4.49
C ASP A 69 -3.33 6.01 3.56
N TYR A 70 -3.23 7.08 2.78
CA TYR A 70 -2.03 7.38 1.98
C TYR A 70 -0.77 7.44 2.86
N ALA A 71 -0.83 8.10 4.01
CA ALA A 71 0.29 8.17 4.96
C ALA A 71 0.71 6.77 5.48
N ARG A 72 -0.23 5.83 5.64
CA ARG A 72 0.08 4.44 6.03
C ARG A 72 0.80 3.68 4.92
N VAL A 73 0.42 3.91 3.66
CA VAL A 73 1.11 3.35 2.49
C VAL A 73 2.55 3.84 2.44
N GLN A 74 2.75 5.14 2.66
CA GLN A 74 4.09 5.74 2.74
C GLN A 74 4.91 5.11 3.86
N ASP A 75 4.37 5.01 5.09
CA ASP A 75 5.05 4.39 6.24
C ASP A 75 5.46 2.93 5.95
N ALA A 76 4.56 2.14 5.38
CA ALA A 76 4.82 0.78 4.93
C ALA A 76 5.99 0.71 3.93
N TYR A 77 6.04 1.65 2.97
CA TYR A 77 7.15 1.76 2.02
C TYR A 77 8.48 2.17 2.68
N TYR A 78 8.48 3.10 3.64
CA TYR A 78 9.67 3.48 4.40
C TYR A 78 10.18 2.33 5.28
N SER A 79 9.27 1.53 5.85
CA SER A 79 9.60 0.35 6.66
C SER A 79 10.42 -0.68 5.88
N PHE A 80 10.09 -0.92 4.60
CA PHE A 80 10.91 -1.80 3.73
C PHE A 80 12.33 -1.30 3.46
N ARG A 81 12.54 0.03 3.49
CA ARG A 81 13.83 0.69 3.24
C ARG A 81 14.70 0.78 4.50
N SER A 82 14.09 0.79 5.68
CA SER A 82 14.80 0.83 6.95
C SER A 82 15.27 -0.58 7.32
N VAL A 83 16.60 -0.79 7.41
CA VAL A 83 17.24 -2.11 7.67
C VAL A 83 17.09 -2.53 9.15
N ARG A 84 16.03 -2.13 9.85
CA ARG A 84 15.76 -2.52 11.23
C ARG A 84 14.51 -3.41 11.30
N GLN A 85 14.80 -4.70 11.15
CA GLN A 85 14.10 -5.88 11.69
C GLN A 85 12.55 -5.84 11.74
N ASP A 86 11.97 -6.59 10.80
CA ASP A 86 10.76 -7.41 10.92
C ASP A 86 10.24 -7.57 12.36
N GLY A 87 8.99 -7.16 12.60
CA GLY A 87 8.38 -7.35 13.90
C GLY A 87 6.98 -6.77 14.04
N ARG A 88 6.00 -7.54 13.57
CA ARG A 88 4.56 -7.49 13.93
C ARG A 88 3.73 -6.36 13.32
N GLN A 89 2.77 -6.76 12.49
CA GLN A 89 1.34 -6.54 12.69
C GLN A 89 0.56 -7.03 11.46
N ASP A 90 0.59 -8.34 11.22
CA ASP A 90 -0.61 -9.07 10.82
C ASP A 90 -1.67 -8.82 11.90
N ALA A 91 -2.41 -7.73 11.75
CA ALA A 91 -3.57 -7.51 12.59
C ALA A 91 -4.66 -8.49 12.08
N GLU A 92 -4.55 -9.73 12.52
CA GLU A 92 -5.64 -10.68 12.56
C GLU A 92 -6.57 -10.24 13.69
N GLY A 93 -7.65 -9.59 13.28
CA GLY A 93 -8.75 -9.14 14.13
C GLY A 93 -10.00 -9.14 13.27
N ALA A 94 -10.23 -10.26 12.59
CA ALA A 94 -11.53 -10.56 12.02
C ALA A 94 -12.46 -10.82 13.21
N GLY A 95 -13.58 -10.10 13.22
CA GLY A 95 -14.42 -9.94 14.38
C GLY A 95 -14.97 -11.26 14.92
N GLU A 96 -14.89 -11.40 16.23
CA GLU A 96 -15.85 -12.20 16.97
C GLU A 96 -16.86 -11.22 17.57
N ALA A 97 -17.99 -11.06 16.88
CA ALA A 97 -19.16 -10.39 17.42
C ALA A 97 -19.97 -11.39 18.30
N PRO A 98 -20.67 -10.91 19.33
CA PRO A 98 -21.04 -11.69 20.51
C PRO A 98 -22.34 -12.47 20.29
N ARG A 99 -22.51 -13.58 21.03
CA ARG A 99 -23.77 -14.29 21.39
C ARG A 99 -23.34 -15.64 22.01
N ALA A 100 -23.84 -16.12 23.15
CA ALA A 100 -25.01 -15.81 23.96
C ALA A 100 -24.75 -16.20 25.42
#